data_AF-A0A1V9X8Q8-F1
#
_entry.id   AF-A0A1V9X8Q8-F1
#
_cell.length_a   1.000
_cell.length_b   1.000
_cell.length_c   1.000
_cell.angle_alpha   90.00
_cell.angle_beta   90.00
_cell.angle_gamma   90.00
#
_symmetry.space_group_name_H-M   'P 1'
#
loop_
_entity.id
_entity.type
_entity.pdbx_description
1 polymer ?
#
loop_
_entity_poly.entity_id
_entity_poly.type
_entity_poly.pdbx_seq_one_letter_code
_entity_poly.pdbx_strand_id
1 'polypeptide(L)'
;MEMHFSRKRQRFLVNQGYSYKVITELEGFHDEEGILYRNKQEQLRLLAQVMQAGDQDEDEGIPSDSPFAMKTHKRIGNAASLSGADTGDMYAEMRRSVKSDMNRHPLFKRFKAIGK
;
A
#
# COMPACT_ATOMS: atom_id res chain seq x y z
N MET A 1 14.96 -2.04 -12.90
CA MET A 1 13.56 -1.96 -12.41
C MET A 1 13.36 -0.79 -11.46
N GLU A 2 14.30 -0.55 -10.55
CA GLU A 2 14.28 0.52 -9.53
C GLU A 2 13.73 1.87 -10.00
N MET A 3 14.35 2.47 -11.02
CA MET A 3 13.97 3.81 -11.51
C MET A 3 12.52 3.90 -12.02
N HIS A 4 11.95 2.81 -12.52
CA HIS A 4 10.55 2.78 -12.94
C HIS A 4 9.60 2.89 -11.73
N PHE A 5 9.92 2.18 -10.64
CA PHE A 5 9.17 2.27 -9.39
C PHE A 5 9.35 3.62 -8.71
N SER A 6 10.55 4.21 -8.79
CA SER A 6 10.81 5.57 -8.28
C SER A 6 9.91 6.61 -8.92
N ARG A 7 9.63 6.52 -10.24
CA ARG A 7 8.69 7.43 -10.92
C ARG A 7 7.25 7.30 -10.41
N LYS A 8 6.79 6.08 -10.16
CA LYS A 8 5.46 5.85 -9.57
C LYS A 8 5.39 6.45 -8.16
N ARG A 9 6.46 6.28 -7.37
CA ARG A 9 6.59 6.85 -6.02
C ARG A 9 6.62 8.37 -6.04
N GLN A 10 7.35 8.98 -6.98
CA GLN A 10 7.36 10.44 -7.16
C GLN A 10 5.95 10.96 -7.41
N ARG A 11 5.22 10.35 -8.36
CA ARG A 11 3.83 10.74 -8.64
C ARG A 11 2.95 10.63 -7.40
N PHE A 12 3.11 9.55 -6.64
CA PHE A 12 2.36 9.33 -5.40
C PHE A 12 2.65 10.42 -4.35
N LEU A 13 3.93 10.74 -4.10
CA LEU A 13 4.34 11.76 -3.12
C LEU A 13 3.84 13.15 -3.49
N VAL A 14 3.99 13.54 -4.76
CA VAL A 14 3.52 14.84 -5.27
C VAL A 14 2.00 14.94 -5.15
N ASN A 15 1.27 13.88 -5.47
CA ASN A 15 -0.19 13.87 -5.33
C ASN A 15 -0.68 14.01 -3.88
N GLN A 16 0.15 13.63 -2.90
CA GLN A 16 -0.14 13.83 -1.48
C GLN A 16 0.24 15.23 -0.98
N GLY A 17 0.83 16.08 -1.83
CA GLY A 17 1.26 17.43 -1.48
C GLY A 17 2.69 17.53 -0.93
N TYR A 18 3.49 16.46 -0.99
CA TYR A 18 4.90 16.52 -0.59
C TYR A 18 5.77 17.18 -1.68
N SER A 19 6.76 17.95 -1.24
CA SER A 19 7.84 18.42 -2.11
C SER A 19 8.80 17.27 -2.43
N TYR A 20 9.16 17.11 -3.71
CA TYR A 20 10.05 16.06 -4.18
C TYR A 20 11.18 16.65 -5.02
N LYS A 21 12.42 16.26 -4.72
CA LYS A 21 13.63 16.67 -5.45
C LYS A 21 14.47 15.43 -5.78
N VAL A 22 14.91 15.33 -7.03
CA VAL A 22 15.91 14.33 -7.43
C VAL A 22 17.29 14.92 -7.20
N ILE A 23 18.13 14.20 -6.45
CA ILE A 23 19.52 14.56 -6.19
C ILE A 23 20.38 13.49 -6.87
N THR A 24 21.19 13.90 -7.85
CA THR A 24 22.09 13.00 -8.60
C THR A 24 23.45 12.88 -7.93
N GLU A 25 23.88 13.94 -7.26
CA GLU A 25 25.17 14.05 -6.60
C GLU A 25 24.96 14.72 -5.25
N LEU A 26 25.67 14.20 -4.24
CA LEU A 26 25.67 14.77 -2.90
C LEU A 26 26.89 15.68 -2.76
N GLU A 27 26.65 16.94 -2.41
CA GLU A 27 27.73 17.89 -2.13
C GLU A 27 28.60 17.38 -0.98
N GLY A 28 29.93 17.45 -1.13
CA GLY A 28 30.88 17.00 -0.11
C GLY A 28 31.07 15.48 -0.02
N PHE A 29 30.40 14.68 -0.86
CA PHE A 29 30.53 13.21 -0.82
C PHE A 29 31.96 12.71 -1.05
N HIS A 30 32.77 13.43 -1.80
CA HIS A 30 34.17 13.04 -2.01
C HIS A 30 35.09 13.45 -0.85
N ASP A 31 34.72 14.49 -0.11
CA ASP A 31 35.55 15.10 0.93
C ASP A 31 35.28 14.51 2.32
N GLU A 32 34.10 13.92 2.54
CA GLU A 32 33.72 13.32 3.82
C GLU A 32 34.51 12.05 4.15
N GLU A 33 35.33 12.11 5.20
CA GLU A 33 36.00 10.93 5.74
C GLU A 33 34.99 9.93 6.34
N GLY A 34 35.25 8.62 6.17
CA GLY A 34 34.41 7.55 6.72
C GLY A 34 33.46 6.88 5.71
N ILE A 35 33.42 7.33 4.46
CA ILE A 35 32.67 6.64 3.40
C ILE A 35 33.37 5.32 3.04
N LEU A 36 32.64 4.22 3.16
CA LEU A 36 33.11 2.87 2.85
C LEU A 36 33.20 2.63 1.33
N TYR A 37 33.96 1.62 0.93
CA TYR A 37 34.06 1.16 -0.46
C TYR A 37 34.67 2.19 -1.43
N ARG A 38 35.57 3.06 -0.94
CA ARG A 38 36.37 3.97 -1.78
C ARG A 38 37.35 3.20 -2.66
N ASN A 39 37.90 2.09 -2.14
CA ASN A 39 38.91 1.30 -2.82
C ASN A 39 38.29 0.20 -3.69
N LYS A 40 38.85 -0.01 -4.89
CA LYS A 40 38.42 -1.08 -5.80
C LYS A 40 38.50 -2.48 -5.15
N GLN A 41 39.48 -2.72 -4.28
CA GLN A 41 39.64 -4.01 -3.60
C GLN A 41 38.47 -4.29 -2.64
N GLU A 42 38.00 -3.29 -1.90
CA GLU A 42 36.84 -3.42 -1.01
C GLU A 42 35.55 -3.65 -1.80
N GLN A 43 35.40 -2.96 -2.94
CA GLN A 43 34.26 -3.16 -3.85
C GLN A 43 34.24 -4.59 -4.43
N LEU A 44 35.40 -5.13 -4.81
CA LEU A 44 35.51 -6.51 -5.30
C LEU A 44 35.20 -7.53 -4.19
N ARG A 45 35.59 -7.25 -2.95
CA ARG A 45 35.24 -8.09 -1.81
C ARG A 45 33.73 -8.11 -1.57
N LEU A 46 33.07 -6.96 -1.64
CA LEU A 46 31.61 -6.87 -1.56
C LEU A 46 30.94 -7.62 -2.71
N LEU A 47 31.45 -7.47 -3.93
CA LEU A 47 30.93 -8.18 -5.09
C LEU A 47 31.01 -9.70 -4.90
N ALA A 48 32.14 -10.21 -4.41
CA ALA A 48 32.29 -11.65 -4.13
C ALA A 48 31.29 -12.13 -3.08
N GLN A 49 31.01 -11.33 -2.05
CA GLN A 49 29.99 -11.63 -1.05
C GLN A 49 28.58 -11.67 -1.67
N VAL A 50 28.23 -10.68 -2.52
CA VAL A 50 26.92 -10.64 -3.20
C VAL A 50 26.75 -11.81 -4.16
N MET A 51 27.80 -12.21 -4.87
CA MET A 51 27.76 -13.40 -5.74
C MET A 51 27.59 -14.72 -4.97
N GLN A 52 27.98 -14.74 -3.70
CA GLN A 52 27.80 -15.90 -2.82
C GLN A 52 26.45 -15.88 -2.11
N ALA A 53 25.80 -14.72 -2.00
CA ALA A 53 24.44 -14.61 -1.48
C ALA A 53 23.47 -15.33 -2.43
N GLY A 54 22.50 -16.04 -1.85
CA GLY A 54 21.51 -16.78 -2.62
C GLY A 54 20.20 -16.02 -2.72
N ASP A 55 19.28 -16.49 -3.57
CA ASP A 55 17.95 -15.89 -3.78
C ASP A 55 17.12 -15.76 -2.47
N GLN A 56 17.41 -16.57 -1.45
CA GLN A 56 16.77 -16.46 -0.13
C GLN A 56 17.13 -15.17 0.63
N ASP A 57 18.29 -14.57 0.32
CA ASP A 57 18.70 -13.28 0.89
C ASP A 57 18.06 -12.09 0.17
N GLU A 58 17.39 -12.32 -0.97
CA GLU A 58 16.69 -11.28 -1.76
C GLU A 58 15.24 -11.04 -1.28
N ASP A 59 14.67 -11.95 -0.50
CA ASP A 59 13.30 -11.82 -0.02
C ASP A 59 13.19 -10.66 0.98
N GLU A 60 12.37 -9.65 0.66
CA GLU A 60 11.92 -8.64 1.61
C GLU A 60 11.09 -9.35 2.69
N GLY A 61 11.77 -9.77 3.76
CA GLY A 61 11.15 -10.47 4.89
C GLY A 61 9.91 -9.72 5.35
N ILE A 62 8.73 -10.27 5.04
CA ILE A 62 7.45 -9.68 5.44
C ILE A 62 7.43 -9.73 6.97
N PRO A 63 7.40 -8.58 7.67
CA PRO A 63 7.23 -8.59 9.11
C PRO A 63 5.86 -9.24 9.37
N SER A 64 5.85 -10.40 10.04
CA SER A 64 4.62 -11.16 10.34
C SER A 64 3.59 -10.35 11.15
N ASP A 65 4.03 -9.22 11.70
CA ASP A 65 3.26 -8.34 12.58
C ASP A 65 2.69 -7.11 11.85
N SER A 66 2.68 -7.10 10.52
CA SER A 66 1.95 -6.06 9.79
C SER A 66 0.44 -6.17 10.05
N PRO A 67 -0.22 -5.12 10.60
CA PRO A 67 -1.67 -5.11 10.81
C PRO A 67 -2.47 -5.15 9.50
N PHE A 68 -1.80 -5.07 8.35
CA PHE A 68 -2.38 -5.22 7.01
C PHE A 68 -2.28 -6.64 6.44
N ALA A 69 -1.70 -7.60 7.18
CA ALA A 69 -1.79 -9.01 6.84
C ALA A 69 -3.26 -9.45 6.94
N MET A 70 -3.97 -9.38 5.82
CA MET A 70 -5.32 -9.92 5.70
C MET A 70 -5.24 -11.41 5.99
N LYS A 71 -5.60 -11.79 7.22
CA LYS A 71 -5.91 -13.18 7.58
C LYS A 71 -7.10 -13.60 6.74
N THR A 72 -6.85 -14.10 5.53
CA THR A 72 -7.86 -14.76 4.72
C THR A 72 -8.26 -16.02 5.48
N HIS A 73 -9.26 -15.91 6.34
CA HIS A 73 -9.92 -17.06 6.92
C HIS A 73 -10.57 -17.83 5.76
N LYS A 74 -9.86 -18.82 5.22
CA LYS A 74 -10.44 -19.80 4.31
C LYS A 74 -11.50 -20.55 5.10
N ARG A 75 -12.73 -20.03 5.13
CA ARG A 75 -13.89 -20.77 5.59
C ARG A 75 -14.06 -21.91 4.59
N ILE A 76 -13.94 -23.14 5.07
CA ILE A 76 -14.25 -24.34 4.30
C ILE A 76 -15.74 -24.24 3.94
N GLY A 77 -16.01 -23.94 2.67
CA GLY A 77 -17.34 -23.73 2.11
C GLY A 77 -17.30 -23.96 0.61
N ASN A 78 -18.31 -24.64 0.10
CA ASN A 78 -18.38 -25.12 -1.28
C ASN A 78 -18.37 -23.92 -2.26
N ALA A 79 -17.52 -23.96 -3.29
CA ALA A 79 -17.32 -22.85 -4.24
C ALA A 79 -18.62 -22.46 -5.01
N ALA A 80 -19.60 -23.36 -5.06
CA ALA A 80 -20.89 -23.15 -5.70
C ALA A 80 -21.75 -22.07 -5.02
N SER A 81 -21.50 -21.74 -3.74
CA SER A 81 -22.31 -20.77 -2.99
C SER A 81 -21.88 -19.30 -3.18
N LEU A 82 -20.73 -19.06 -3.82
CA LEU A 82 -20.23 -17.71 -4.14
C LEU A 82 -20.81 -17.16 -5.44
N SER A 83 -21.26 -18.05 -6.32
CA SER A 83 -22.04 -17.68 -7.50
C SER A 83 -23.49 -17.59 -7.04
N GLY A 84 -24.07 -16.39 -7.01
CA GLY A 84 -25.48 -16.15 -6.65
C GLY A 84 -26.49 -16.74 -7.65
N ALA A 85 -26.26 -17.96 -8.12
CA ALA A 85 -27.06 -18.66 -9.11
C ALA A 85 -28.21 -19.48 -8.48
N ASP A 86 -28.14 -19.80 -7.18
CA ASP A 86 -29.16 -20.62 -6.49
C ASP A 86 -30.13 -19.80 -5.61
N THR A 87 -29.85 -18.52 -5.41
CA THR A 87 -30.81 -17.58 -4.79
C THR A 87 -31.36 -16.69 -5.89
N GLY A 88 -32.59 -17.00 -6.31
CA GLY A 88 -33.31 -16.35 -7.41
C GLY A 88 -33.62 -14.88 -7.14
N ASP A 89 -32.59 -14.03 -7.20
CA ASP A 89 -32.74 -12.59 -7.13
C ASP A 89 -32.96 -12.02 -8.54
N MET A 90 -34.24 -12.04 -8.92
CA MET A 90 -34.77 -11.13 -9.94
C MET A 90 -34.43 -9.68 -9.56
N TYR A 91 -34.04 -8.89 -10.56
CA TYR A 91 -33.85 -7.44 -10.44
C TYR A 91 -35.11 -6.78 -9.85
N ALA A 92 -35.11 -6.54 -8.54
CA ALA A 92 -36.07 -5.65 -7.90
C ALA A 92 -35.45 -4.25 -7.86
N GLU A 93 -35.90 -3.39 -8.77
CA GLU A 93 -35.71 -1.95 -8.63
C GLU A 93 -36.26 -1.49 -7.26
N MET A 94 -35.37 -1.20 -6.32
CA MET A 94 -35.73 -0.69 -5.01
C MET A 94 -36.25 0.75 -5.16
N ARG A 95 -37.54 0.91 -5.41
CA ARG A 95 -38.27 2.14 -5.10
C ARG A 95 -38.11 2.37 -3.59
N ARG A 96 -37.24 3.32 -3.22
CA ARG A 96 -36.97 3.66 -1.81
C ARG A 96 -38.24 4.20 -1.15
N SER A 97 -39.01 3.31 -0.51
CA SER A 97 -40.03 3.69 0.46
C SER A 97 -39.42 3.76 1.86
N VAL A 98 -39.53 4.96 2.42
CA VAL A 98 -39.55 5.36 3.84
C VAL A 98 -39.33 4.23 4.88
N LYS A 99 -38.09 4.09 5.37
CA LYS A 99 -37.78 3.57 6.72
C LYS A 99 -36.60 4.38 7.29
N SER A 100 -36.92 5.44 8.03
CA SER A 100 -36.87 5.53 9.51
C SER A 100 -35.46 5.69 10.10
N ASP A 101 -35.04 6.96 10.17
CA ASP A 101 -34.39 7.68 11.30
C ASP A 101 -33.40 7.02 12.29
N MET A 102 -32.88 5.81 12.08
CA MET A 102 -32.00 5.18 13.07
C MET A 102 -30.49 5.37 12.86
N ASN A 103 -30.04 5.78 11.66
CA ASN A 103 -28.62 5.98 11.36
C ASN A 103 -28.34 7.32 10.65
N ARG A 104 -28.78 8.44 11.23
CA ARG A 104 -28.38 9.78 10.75
C ARG A 104 -27.37 10.41 11.68
N HIS A 105 -26.28 10.88 11.09
CA HIS A 105 -25.20 11.58 11.78
C HIS A 105 -25.75 12.79 12.56
N PRO A 106 -25.30 13.02 13.81
CA PRO A 106 -25.86 14.03 14.72
C PRO A 106 -25.85 15.46 14.17
N LEU A 107 -24.93 15.78 13.25
CA LEU A 107 -24.89 17.06 12.53
C LEU A 107 -26.18 17.34 11.75
N PHE A 108 -26.84 16.33 11.19
CA PHE A 108 -28.03 16.51 10.34
C PHE A 108 -29.35 16.48 11.12
N LYS A 109 -29.32 16.31 12.44
CA LYS A 109 -30.52 16.42 13.30
C LYS A 109 -30.93 17.86 13.57
N ARG A 110 -29.97 18.79 13.67
CA ARG A 110 -30.22 20.18 14.12
C ARG A 110 -30.76 21.11 13.04
N PHE A 111 -30.60 20.77 11.76
CA PHE A 111 -31.05 21.60 10.64
C PHE A 111 -32.53 21.45 10.28
N LYS A 112 -33.26 20.52 10.90
CA LYS A 112 -34.69 20.32 10.65
C LYS A 112 -35.62 21.14 11.56
N ALA A 113 -35.09 21.85 12.56
CA ALA A 113 -35.90 22.59 13.53
C ALA A 113 -36.15 24.07 13.17
N ILE A 114 -35.65 24.57 12.04
CA ILE A 114 -35.78 25.98 11.59
C ILE A 114 -36.75 26.11 10.40
N GLY A 115 -37.71 25.20 10.28
CA GLY A 115 -38.64 25.22 9.15
C GLY A 115 -39.93 24.48 9.42
N LYS A 116 -40.74 25.01 10.33
CA LYS A 116 -42.20 24.86 10.31
C LYS A 116 -42.81 26.21 10.65
#